data_AF-A0A2P2M812-F1
#
_entry.id   AF-A0A2P2M812-F1
#
_cell.length_a   1.000
_cell.length_b   1.000
_cell.length_c   1.000
_cell.angle_alpha   90.00
_cell.angle_beta   90.00
_cell.angle_gamma   90.00
#
_symmetry.space_group_name_H-M   'P 1'
#
loop_
_entity.id
_entity.type
_entity.pdbx_description
1 polymer ?
#
loop_
_entity_poly.entity_id
_entity_poly.type
_entity_poly.pdbx_seq_one_letter_code
_entity_poly.pdbx_strand_id
1 'polypeptide(L)'
;MSTSQMSKSDPDSDGAVSALDDESACPSSQLTAPVADGTSEEGWKLPVFDAPLSPAKALRAAMLKQRFADTILKAQHKTLLDHGDKADPVKMQQEKERLERRQREEKARIEAQIRAAEAASRMKKEIEVKKQREKEREAARVALQKMEKTVDLEQNVDVLKELEMLSGCPLSYQPNFYRNVPETEGECEALFGSPLARLGLFIKDDVEDEEILNVDGEEGEILI
;
A
#
# COMPACT_ATOMS: atom_id res chain seq x y z
N MET A 1 -19.73 -27.69 -32.96
CA MET A 1 -19.56 -28.06 -31.55
C MET A 1 -18.17 -28.62 -31.39
N SER A 2 -17.26 -27.85 -30.78
CA SER A 2 -15.90 -28.30 -30.46
C SER A 2 -15.60 -27.88 -29.04
N THR A 3 -15.54 -28.85 -28.13
CA THR A 3 -15.19 -28.68 -26.73
C THR A 3 -13.70 -28.89 -26.56
N SER A 4 -12.93 -27.82 -26.33
CA SER A 4 -11.55 -27.92 -25.85
C SER A 4 -11.54 -27.77 -24.32
N GLN A 5 -10.85 -28.70 -23.69
CA GLN A 5 -10.88 -29.00 -22.27
C GLN A 5 -10.15 -27.96 -21.42
N MET A 6 -10.70 -27.71 -20.23
CA MET A 6 -10.11 -26.93 -19.15
C MET A 6 -9.18 -27.85 -18.33
N SER A 7 -7.91 -27.49 -18.18
CA SER A 7 -7.04 -28.08 -17.16
C SER A 7 -7.17 -27.30 -15.86
N LYS A 8 -7.57 -28.03 -14.81
CA LYS A 8 -7.75 -27.57 -13.43
C LYS A 8 -6.42 -27.67 -12.66
N SER A 9 -6.21 -26.73 -11.76
CA SER A 9 -5.14 -26.71 -10.77
C SER A 9 -5.50 -27.47 -9.49
N ASP A 10 -4.48 -27.61 -8.63
CA ASP A 10 -4.46 -27.70 -7.16
C ASP A 10 -4.22 -29.10 -6.56
N PRO A 11 -3.84 -29.21 -5.27
CA PRO A 11 -2.70 -28.59 -4.59
C PRO A 11 -1.99 -29.60 -3.65
N ASP A 12 -0.66 -29.63 -3.59
CA ASP A 12 0.07 -30.14 -2.40
C ASP A 12 1.58 -30.07 -2.64
N SER A 13 2.30 -29.36 -1.78
CA SER A 13 3.59 -29.85 -1.32
C SER A 13 4.05 -29.06 -0.10
N ASP A 14 4.25 -29.84 0.95
CA ASP A 14 4.72 -29.53 2.29
C ASP A 14 5.88 -28.55 2.41
N GLY A 15 5.91 -27.92 3.58
CA GLY A 15 6.97 -27.05 4.02
C GLY A 15 8.35 -27.71 4.03
N ALA A 16 9.35 -26.94 3.61
CA ALA A 16 10.75 -27.23 3.85
C ALA A 16 11.43 -26.01 4.44
N VAL A 17 11.82 -26.21 5.70
CA VAL A 17 12.79 -25.44 6.49
C VAL A 17 14.12 -25.26 5.76
N SER A 18 14.71 -24.09 5.96
CA SER A 18 16.13 -23.76 6.02
C SER A 18 17.16 -24.70 5.36
N ALA A 19 17.87 -24.16 4.37
CA ALA A 19 19.33 -24.33 4.29
C ALA A 19 19.94 -23.06 3.69
N LEU A 20 20.93 -22.51 4.41
CA LEU A 20 21.78 -21.40 3.97
C LEU A 20 22.87 -21.99 3.07
N ASP A 21 22.88 -21.62 1.80
CA ASP A 21 24.10 -21.74 0.98
C ASP A 21 24.90 -20.44 1.13
N ASP A 22 25.85 -20.45 2.06
CA ASP A 22 26.96 -19.50 2.09
C ASP A 22 28.20 -20.31 1.66
N GLU A 23 28.36 -20.47 0.35
CA GLU A 23 29.56 -21.04 -0.26
C GLU A 23 30.70 -20.01 -0.15
N SER A 24 31.35 -19.94 1.01
CA SER A 24 32.68 -19.36 1.12
C SER A 24 33.69 -20.49 1.17
N ALA A 25 34.12 -20.94 0.00
CA ALA A 25 35.24 -21.86 -0.12
C ALA A 25 36.48 -21.26 0.55
N CYS A 26 36.97 -21.91 1.62
CA CYS A 26 38.27 -21.62 2.20
C CYS A 26 39.34 -22.39 1.41
N PRO A 27 40.28 -21.72 0.71
CA PRO A 27 41.51 -22.39 0.34
C PRO A 27 42.40 -22.46 1.58
N SER A 28 42.51 -23.67 2.13
CA SER A 28 43.49 -24.05 3.15
C SER A 28 44.88 -23.57 2.75
N SER A 29 45.42 -22.58 3.47
CA SER A 29 46.80 -22.14 3.31
C SER A 29 47.75 -23.24 3.79
N GLN A 30 48.60 -23.73 2.88
CA GLN A 30 49.75 -24.53 3.24
C GLN A 30 50.74 -23.65 4.00
N LEU A 31 51.02 -24.05 5.23
CA LEU A 31 51.95 -23.43 6.16
C LEU A 31 53.36 -23.87 5.77
N THR A 32 54.12 -22.96 5.14
CA THR A 32 55.57 -23.13 4.97
C THR A 32 56.27 -22.12 5.86
N ALA A 33 56.90 -22.60 6.93
CA ALA A 33 57.75 -21.80 7.80
C ALA A 33 59.08 -21.48 7.10
N PRO A 34 59.63 -20.27 7.29
CA PRO A 34 61.06 -20.07 7.28
C PRO A 34 61.58 -19.71 8.68
N VAL A 35 62.77 -20.23 8.91
CA VAL A 35 63.59 -20.15 10.12
C VAL A 35 64.12 -18.72 10.36
N ALA A 36 64.21 -18.39 11.65
CA ALA A 36 64.84 -17.27 12.37
C ALA A 36 65.81 -16.33 11.62
N ASP A 37 65.76 -15.01 11.91
CA ASP A 37 66.52 -14.34 12.99
C ASP A 37 66.27 -12.81 12.96
N GLY A 38 66.43 -12.13 14.10
CA GLY A 38 66.62 -10.68 14.19
C GLY A 38 65.38 -9.83 14.48
N THR A 39 65.21 -9.50 15.77
CA THR A 39 64.54 -8.31 16.32
C THR A 39 63.72 -7.46 15.34
N SER A 40 62.41 -7.66 15.29
CA SER A 40 61.48 -6.67 14.72
C SER A 40 60.29 -6.52 15.66
N GLU A 41 60.20 -5.36 16.31
CA GLU A 41 58.99 -4.82 16.90
C GLU A 41 57.97 -4.51 15.79
N GLU A 42 57.51 -5.52 15.06
CA GLU A 42 56.42 -5.36 14.09
C GLU A 42 55.11 -5.59 14.86
N GLY A 43 54.64 -4.51 15.48
CA GLY A 43 53.41 -4.48 16.25
C GLY A 43 52.25 -5.09 15.46
N TRP A 44 51.69 -6.18 16.00
CA TRP A 44 50.43 -6.86 15.66
C TRP A 44 49.61 -6.20 14.54
N LYS A 45 50.10 -6.23 13.30
CA LYS A 45 49.28 -5.88 12.14
C LYS A 45 48.47 -7.12 11.83
N LEU A 46 47.31 -7.21 12.49
CA LEU A 46 46.23 -8.09 12.06
C LEU A 46 46.08 -7.97 10.53
N PRO A 47 45.97 -9.08 9.78
CA PRO A 47 45.63 -9.01 8.37
C PRO A 47 44.37 -8.15 8.25
N VAL A 48 44.53 -6.98 7.63
CA VAL A 48 43.40 -6.10 7.34
C VAL A 48 42.61 -6.85 6.27
N PHE A 49 41.61 -7.60 6.70
CA PHE A 49 40.58 -8.12 5.81
C PHE A 49 39.79 -6.92 5.31
N ASP A 50 40.30 -6.29 4.26
CA ASP A 50 39.72 -5.12 3.60
C ASP A 50 38.63 -5.51 2.59
N ALA A 51 38.12 -6.75 2.72
CA ALA A 51 36.98 -7.21 1.94
C ALA A 51 35.75 -6.34 2.28
N PRO A 52 35.10 -5.70 1.28
CA PRO A 52 33.90 -4.90 1.53
C PRO A 52 32.79 -5.77 2.12
N LEU A 53 32.47 -5.56 3.39
CA LEU A 53 31.39 -6.26 4.08
C LEU A 53 30.02 -5.71 3.63
N SER A 54 28.99 -6.55 3.64
CA SER A 54 27.61 -6.06 3.53
C SER A 54 27.30 -5.09 4.69
N PRO A 55 26.41 -4.10 4.53
CA PRO A 55 26.17 -3.09 5.56
C PRO A 55 25.82 -3.67 6.94
N ALA A 56 25.01 -4.74 6.98
CA ALA A 56 24.67 -5.44 8.22
C ALA A 56 25.87 -6.18 8.83
N LYS A 57 26.70 -6.86 8.00
CA LYS A 57 27.93 -7.51 8.46
C LYS A 57 28.94 -6.48 8.98
N ALA A 58 29.04 -5.31 8.32
CA ALA A 58 29.87 -4.19 8.75
C ALA A 58 29.41 -3.63 10.10
N LEU A 59 28.10 -3.40 10.29
CA LEU A 59 27.57 -2.92 11.57
C LEU A 59 27.86 -3.92 12.70
N ARG A 60 27.67 -5.21 12.44
CA ARG A 60 27.99 -6.27 13.40
C ARG A 60 29.48 -6.28 13.76
N ALA A 61 30.35 -6.14 12.77
CA ALA A 61 31.80 -6.07 12.99
C ALA A 61 32.19 -4.83 13.81
N ALA A 62 31.64 -3.66 13.50
CA ALA A 62 31.80 -2.42 14.27
C ALA A 62 31.41 -2.60 15.74
N MET A 63 30.25 -3.21 15.99
CA MET A 63 29.77 -3.50 17.34
C MET A 63 30.68 -4.46 18.09
N LEU A 64 31.18 -5.51 17.43
CA LEU A 64 32.13 -6.44 18.04
C LEU A 64 33.44 -5.72 18.40
N LYS A 65 34.00 -4.94 17.47
CA LYS A 65 35.20 -4.13 17.72
C LYS A 65 35.00 -3.20 18.92
N GLN A 66 33.82 -2.56 19.02
CA GLN A 66 33.47 -1.71 20.16
C GLN A 66 33.43 -2.49 21.49
N ARG A 67 32.81 -3.67 21.52
CA ARG A 67 32.68 -4.48 22.73
C ARG A 67 34.03 -4.98 23.27
N PHE A 68 34.93 -5.37 22.36
CA PHE A 68 36.23 -5.94 22.74
C PHE A 68 37.35 -4.92 22.89
N ALA A 69 37.10 -3.65 22.54
CA ALA A 69 38.07 -2.56 22.60
C ALA A 69 38.84 -2.49 23.93
N ASP A 70 38.09 -2.35 25.02
CA ASP A 70 38.64 -2.20 26.37
C ASP A 70 39.39 -3.45 26.83
N THR A 71 38.92 -4.62 26.41
CA THR A 71 39.54 -5.91 26.77
C THR A 71 40.89 -6.06 26.08
N ILE A 72 40.96 -5.71 24.80
CA ILE A 72 42.20 -5.73 24.02
C ILE A 72 43.19 -4.73 24.59
N LEU A 73 42.77 -3.48 24.81
CA LEU A 73 43.63 -2.42 25.38
C LEU A 73 44.17 -2.83 26.76
N LYS A 74 43.33 -3.42 27.61
CA LYS A 74 43.73 -3.92 28.94
C LYS A 74 44.71 -5.10 28.85
N ALA A 75 44.54 -6.01 27.88
CA ALA A 75 45.43 -7.14 27.68
C ALA A 75 46.82 -6.69 27.19
N GLN A 76 46.86 -5.76 26.23
CA GLN A 76 48.10 -5.16 25.72
C GLN A 76 48.90 -4.47 26.82
N HIS A 77 48.22 -3.76 27.72
CA HIS A 77 48.87 -3.11 28.85
C HIS A 77 49.46 -4.11 29.85
N LYS A 78 48.77 -5.22 30.12
CA LYS A 78 49.29 -6.27 31.01
C LYS A 78 50.56 -6.91 30.46
N THR A 79 50.63 -7.16 29.15
CA THR A 79 51.82 -7.73 28.51
C THR A 79 53.01 -6.78 28.52
N LEU A 80 52.79 -5.46 28.38
CA LEU A 80 53.85 -4.45 28.47
C LEU A 80 54.43 -4.36 29.90
N LEU A 81 53.55 -4.36 30.91
CA LEU A 81 53.95 -4.34 32.32
C LEU A 81 54.79 -5.56 32.75
N ASP A 82 54.56 -6.73 32.14
CA ASP A 82 55.30 -7.96 32.42
C ASP A 82 56.77 -7.87 31.94
N HIS A 83 57.06 -6.99 30.99
CA HIS A 83 58.40 -6.74 30.46
C HIS A 83 59.12 -5.57 31.15
N GLY A 84 58.56 -5.04 32.25
CA GLY A 84 59.15 -3.94 33.02
C GLY A 84 58.89 -2.55 32.45
N ASP A 85 58.19 -2.45 31.31
CA ASP A 85 57.86 -1.19 30.67
C ASP A 85 56.54 -0.64 31.26
N LYS A 86 56.65 0.33 32.18
CA LYS A 86 55.49 0.94 32.83
C LYS A 86 54.93 2.03 31.94
N ALA A 87 53.90 1.70 31.16
CA ALA A 87 53.17 2.67 30.36
C ALA A 87 52.59 3.80 31.25
N ASP A 88 52.75 5.04 30.78
CA ASP A 88 52.25 6.24 31.46
C ASP A 88 50.70 6.20 31.54
N PRO A 89 50.10 6.24 32.75
CA PRO A 89 48.66 6.15 32.93
C PRO A 89 47.88 7.26 32.19
N VAL A 90 48.47 8.46 32.02
CA VAL A 90 47.83 9.58 31.31
C VAL A 90 47.75 9.29 29.81
N LYS A 91 48.84 8.77 29.21
CA LYS A 91 48.87 8.38 27.80
C LYS A 91 47.88 7.25 27.52
N MET A 92 47.76 6.31 28.44
CA MET A 92 46.84 5.18 28.30
C MET A 92 45.37 5.62 28.34
N GLN A 93 45.02 6.59 29.21
CA GLN A 93 43.68 7.19 29.21
C GLN A 93 43.39 7.93 27.89
N GLN A 94 44.36 8.68 27.38
CA GLN A 94 44.23 9.38 26.11
C GLN A 94 44.06 8.42 24.93
N GLU A 95 44.80 7.30 24.90
CA GLU A 95 44.66 6.27 23.88
C GLU A 95 43.28 5.61 23.94
N LYS A 96 42.81 5.28 25.15
CA LYS A 96 41.46 4.74 25.36
C LYS A 96 40.40 5.67 24.77
N GLU A 97 40.44 6.96 25.09
CA GLU A 97 39.48 7.94 24.58
C GLU A 97 39.55 8.04 23.04
N ARG A 98 40.76 8.06 22.46
CA ARG A 98 40.95 8.08 21.01
C ARG A 98 40.38 6.84 20.32
N LEU A 99 40.57 5.66 20.90
CA LEU A 99 40.02 4.41 20.36
C LEU A 99 38.49 4.42 20.42
N GLU A 100 37.93 4.82 21.56
CA GLU A 100 36.49 4.87 21.78
C GLU A 100 35.80 5.85 20.82
N ARG A 101 36.43 7.01 20.58
CA ARG A 101 35.96 7.99 19.60
C ARG A 101 35.91 7.40 18.19
N ARG A 102 37.00 6.77 17.73
CA ARG A 102 37.06 6.12 16.41
C ARG A 102 35.98 5.05 16.22
N GLN A 103 35.71 4.25 17.26
CA GLN A 103 34.69 3.20 17.19
C GLN A 103 33.27 3.76 17.13
N ARG A 104 32.98 4.83 17.87
CA ARG A 104 31.68 5.52 17.78
C ARG A 104 31.48 6.13 16.40
N GLU A 105 32.50 6.79 15.86
CA GLU A 105 32.45 7.40 14.53
C GLU A 105 32.23 6.35 13.43
N GLU A 106 32.95 5.24 13.47
CA GLU A 106 32.82 4.18 12.47
C GLU A 106 31.46 3.49 12.53
N LYS A 107 30.96 3.18 13.74
CA LYS A 107 29.60 2.67 13.93
C LYS A 107 28.55 3.67 13.41
N ALA A 108 28.66 4.94 13.77
CA ALA A 108 27.72 5.98 13.33
C ALA A 108 27.72 6.14 11.81
N ARG A 109 28.89 6.06 11.17
CA ARG A 109 29.02 6.08 9.70
C ARG A 109 28.27 4.92 9.05
N ILE A 110 28.44 3.70 9.55
CA ILE A 110 27.77 2.51 9.00
C ILE A 110 26.25 2.61 9.22
N GLU A 111 25.80 2.99 10.42
CA GLU A 111 24.38 3.18 10.72
C GLU A 111 23.73 4.25 9.84
N ALA A 112 24.43 5.36 9.58
CA ALA A 112 23.96 6.40 8.69
C ALA A 112 23.83 5.90 7.23
N GLN A 113 24.79 5.09 6.76
CA GLN A 113 24.72 4.48 5.44
C GLN A 113 23.53 3.52 5.29
N ILE A 114 23.28 2.67 6.31
CA ILE A 114 22.12 1.78 6.33
C ILE A 114 20.83 2.59 6.27
N ARG A 115 20.70 3.61 7.14
CA ARG A 115 19.53 4.47 7.20
C ARG A 115 19.27 5.19 5.88
N ALA A 116 20.31 5.70 5.22
CA ALA A 116 20.20 6.35 3.92
C ALA A 116 19.72 5.38 2.82
N ALA A 117 20.27 4.16 2.79
CA ALA A 117 19.86 3.12 1.85
C ALA A 117 18.39 2.69 2.07
N GLU A 118 17.97 2.53 3.33
CA GLU A 118 16.59 2.22 3.68
C GLU A 118 15.63 3.34 3.29
N ALA A 119 15.98 4.60 3.57
CA ALA A 119 15.18 5.75 3.19
C ALA A 119 15.01 5.85 1.66
N ALA A 120 16.09 5.65 0.90
CA ALA A 120 16.04 5.62 -0.55
C ALA A 120 15.15 4.48 -1.08
N SER A 121 15.22 3.29 -0.46
CA SER A 121 14.36 2.15 -0.81
C SER A 121 12.88 2.45 -0.52
N ARG A 122 12.56 3.04 0.63
CA ARG A 122 11.20 3.46 0.99
C ARG A 122 10.65 4.50 0.01
N MET A 123 11.44 5.52 -0.32
CA MET A 123 11.02 6.57 -1.25
C MET A 123 10.73 6.01 -2.65
N LYS A 124 11.56 5.09 -3.15
CA LYS A 124 11.31 4.40 -4.44
C LYS A 124 9.99 3.64 -4.43
N LYS A 125 9.71 2.89 -3.36
CA LYS A 125 8.44 2.16 -3.19
C LYS A 125 7.24 3.11 -3.16
N GLU A 126 7.35 4.23 -2.45
CA GLU A 126 6.28 5.22 -2.37
C GLU A 126 5.99 5.88 -3.74
N ILE A 127 7.03 6.21 -4.50
CA ILE A 127 6.90 6.74 -5.85
C ILE A 127 6.19 5.73 -6.76
N GLU A 128 6.55 4.45 -6.69
CA GLU A 128 5.90 3.42 -7.51
C GLU A 128 4.42 3.24 -7.15
N VAL A 129 4.08 3.25 -5.85
CA VAL A 129 2.67 3.20 -5.40
C VAL A 129 1.88 4.41 -5.90
N LYS A 130 2.46 5.62 -5.84
CA LYS A 130 1.83 6.84 -6.38
C LYS A 130 1.59 6.74 -7.88
N LYS A 131 2.58 6.26 -8.63
CA LYS A 131 2.50 6.03 -10.07
C LYS A 131 1.43 5.00 -10.41
N GLN A 132 1.30 3.92 -9.65
CA GLN A 132 0.28 2.91 -9.87
C GLN A 132 -1.13 3.47 -9.64
N ARG A 133 -1.34 4.21 -8.55
CA ARG A 133 -2.60 4.91 -8.29
C ARG A 133 -2.96 5.89 -9.41
N GLU A 134 -1.99 6.61 -9.95
CA GLU A 134 -2.22 7.53 -11.07
C GLU A 134 -2.64 6.80 -12.34
N LYS A 135 -1.99 5.67 -12.67
CA LYS A 135 -2.42 4.82 -13.78
C LYS A 135 -3.85 4.31 -13.61
N GLU A 136 -4.22 3.88 -12.41
CA GLU A 136 -5.59 3.42 -12.10
C GLU A 136 -6.61 4.54 -12.26
N ARG A 137 -6.28 5.76 -11.78
CA ARG A 137 -7.13 6.94 -12.00
C ARG A 137 -7.29 7.27 -13.49
N GLU A 138 -6.22 7.19 -14.25
CA GLU A 138 -6.27 7.46 -15.70
C GLU A 138 -7.08 6.38 -16.44
N ALA A 139 -6.91 5.11 -16.07
CA ALA A 139 -7.74 4.02 -16.59
C ALA A 139 -9.22 4.25 -16.28
N ALA A 140 -9.55 4.73 -15.07
CA ALA A 140 -10.92 5.08 -14.69
C ALA A 140 -11.48 6.25 -15.53
N ARG A 141 -10.68 7.29 -15.82
CA ARG A 141 -11.10 8.38 -16.72
C ARG A 141 -11.42 7.87 -18.12
N VAL A 142 -10.55 7.02 -18.67
CA VAL A 142 -10.78 6.41 -19.99
C VAL A 142 -12.02 5.52 -19.99
N ALA A 143 -12.26 4.77 -18.91
CA ALA A 143 -13.46 3.95 -18.78
C ALA A 143 -14.74 4.80 -18.75
N LEU A 144 -14.75 5.90 -18.00
CA LEU A 144 -15.87 6.85 -17.96
C LEU A 144 -16.11 7.49 -19.33
N GLN A 145 -15.05 7.90 -20.04
CA GLN A 145 -15.18 8.47 -21.37
C GLN A 145 -15.72 7.46 -22.39
N LYS A 146 -15.35 6.18 -22.27
CA LYS A 146 -15.93 5.11 -23.11
C LYS A 146 -17.39 4.87 -22.79
N MET A 147 -17.74 4.82 -21.49
CA MET A 147 -19.11 4.66 -21.03
C MET A 147 -19.99 5.79 -21.55
N GLU A 148 -19.55 7.05 -21.41
CA GLU A 148 -20.25 8.23 -21.92
C GLU A 148 -20.61 8.10 -23.40
N LYS A 149 -19.67 7.62 -24.23
CA LYS A 149 -19.91 7.40 -25.67
C LYS A 149 -20.89 6.26 -25.96
N THR A 150 -20.99 5.28 -25.07
CA THR A 150 -21.87 4.11 -25.25
C THR A 150 -23.27 4.30 -24.69
N VAL A 151 -23.46 5.26 -23.78
CA VAL A 151 -24.79 5.60 -23.26
C VAL A 151 -25.39 6.63 -24.21
N ASP A 152 -26.28 6.16 -25.08
CA ASP A 152 -27.04 7.03 -26.00
C ASP A 152 -28.15 7.75 -25.24
N LEU A 153 -27.82 8.90 -24.64
CA LEU A 153 -28.79 9.80 -24.01
C LEU A 153 -29.49 10.71 -25.02
N GLU A 154 -28.99 10.81 -26.26
CA GLU A 154 -29.53 11.68 -27.31
C GLU A 154 -30.93 11.23 -27.70
N GLN A 155 -31.13 9.91 -27.87
CA GLN A 155 -32.45 9.33 -28.15
C GLN A 155 -33.50 9.72 -27.10
N ASN A 156 -33.12 9.82 -25.82
CA ASN A 156 -34.08 10.21 -24.78
C ASN A 156 -34.49 11.68 -24.88
N VAL A 157 -33.59 12.57 -25.29
CA VAL A 157 -33.90 13.99 -25.51
C VAL A 157 -34.81 14.15 -26.73
N ASP A 158 -34.53 13.42 -27.80
CA ASP A 158 -35.35 13.41 -29.01
C ASP A 158 -36.76 12.85 -28.72
N VAL A 159 -36.85 11.73 -27.98
CA VAL A 159 -38.13 11.14 -27.55
C VAL A 159 -38.92 12.10 -26.65
N LEU A 160 -38.27 12.80 -25.71
CA LEU A 160 -38.94 13.79 -24.86
C LEU A 160 -39.44 14.99 -25.68
N LYS A 161 -38.68 15.43 -26.67
CA LYS A 161 -39.05 16.53 -27.56
C LYS A 161 -40.21 16.15 -28.48
N GLU A 162 -40.23 14.93 -29.01
CA GLU A 162 -41.36 14.40 -29.77
C GLU A 162 -42.63 14.34 -28.92
N LEU A 163 -42.51 13.90 -27.67
CA LEU A 163 -43.64 13.85 -26.72
C LEU A 163 -44.16 15.25 -26.34
N GLU A 164 -43.27 16.23 -26.17
CA GLU A 164 -43.62 17.64 -25.97
C GLU A 164 -44.40 18.20 -27.17
N MET A 165 -43.96 17.91 -28.39
CA MET A 165 -44.68 18.31 -29.61
C MET A 165 -46.06 17.66 -29.72
N LEU A 166 -46.19 16.37 -29.36
CA LEU A 166 -47.46 15.66 -29.39
C LEU A 166 -48.45 16.14 -28.31
N SER A 167 -47.96 16.41 -27.10
CA SER A 167 -48.78 16.90 -25.99
C SER A 167 -49.09 18.39 -26.09
N GLY A 168 -48.36 19.15 -26.91
CA GLY A 168 -48.52 20.59 -27.07
C GLY A 168 -48.22 21.37 -25.77
N CYS A 169 -47.43 20.80 -24.87
CA CYS A 169 -47.07 21.39 -23.58
C CYS A 169 -45.58 21.16 -23.30
N PRO A 170 -44.83 22.17 -22.83
CA PRO A 170 -43.44 21.98 -22.47
C PRO A 170 -43.24 20.95 -21.37
N LEU A 171 -42.46 19.90 -21.66
CA LEU A 171 -42.16 18.81 -20.72
C LEU A 171 -40.78 18.97 -20.05
N SER A 172 -40.18 20.16 -20.13
CA SER A 172 -38.79 20.35 -19.72
C SER A 172 -38.53 19.85 -18.30
N TYR A 173 -37.64 18.88 -18.17
CA TYR A 173 -37.13 18.42 -16.88
C TYR A 173 -36.16 19.50 -16.37
N GLN A 174 -36.65 20.52 -15.65
CA GLN A 174 -35.77 21.36 -14.85
C GLN A 174 -35.44 20.59 -13.57
N PRO A 175 -34.17 20.19 -13.31
CA PRO A 175 -33.79 19.66 -12.01
C PRO A 175 -33.94 20.81 -11.02
N ASN A 176 -34.97 20.73 -10.17
CA ASN A 176 -35.32 21.73 -9.15
C ASN A 176 -34.29 21.74 -8.00
N PHE A 177 -33.02 22.04 -8.26
CA PHE A 177 -32.00 22.15 -7.22
C PHE A 177 -31.86 23.56 -6.63
N TYR A 178 -32.47 24.58 -7.23
CA TYR A 178 -32.41 25.97 -6.72
C TYR A 178 -33.67 26.79 -7.00
N ARG A 179 -34.87 26.23 -6.83
CA ARG A 179 -36.12 27.02 -6.96
C ARG A 179 -37.02 26.83 -5.73
N ASN A 180 -36.73 27.61 -4.69
CA ASN A 180 -37.73 27.97 -3.69
C ASN A 180 -38.65 29.04 -4.32
N VAL A 181 -39.58 28.63 -5.17
CA VAL A 181 -40.67 29.49 -5.66
C VAL A 181 -41.97 28.80 -5.28
N PRO A 182 -42.93 29.52 -4.68
CA PRO A 182 -44.16 28.91 -4.22
C PRO A 182 -44.93 28.35 -5.39
N GLU A 183 -45.52 27.17 -5.17
CA GLU A 183 -46.41 26.47 -6.08
C GLU A 183 -47.55 27.39 -6.51
N THR A 184 -47.39 28.06 -7.64
CA THR A 184 -48.54 28.55 -8.41
C THR A 184 -49.01 27.38 -9.24
N GLU A 185 -49.85 26.56 -8.62
CA GLU A 185 -50.77 25.69 -9.32
C GLU A 185 -51.56 26.53 -10.33
N GLY A 186 -51.65 26.07 -11.58
CA GLY A 186 -52.80 26.39 -12.41
C GLY A 186 -52.70 27.55 -13.42
N GLU A 187 -51.66 27.61 -14.26
CA GLU A 187 -51.73 28.49 -15.45
C GLU A 187 -51.52 27.82 -16.81
N CYS A 188 -51.06 26.55 -16.88
CA CYS A 188 -51.00 25.83 -18.17
C CYS A 188 -52.22 24.91 -18.43
N GLU A 189 -53.02 24.66 -17.40
CA GLU A 189 -54.15 23.71 -17.43
C GLU A 189 -55.47 24.36 -17.89
N ALA A 190 -55.58 25.68 -17.77
CA ALA A 190 -56.84 26.40 -17.91
C ALA A 190 -57.30 26.68 -19.35
N LEU A 191 -56.45 26.51 -20.38
CA LEU A 191 -56.83 26.83 -21.76
C LEU A 191 -56.95 25.63 -22.71
N PHE A 192 -56.39 24.45 -22.37
CA PHE A 192 -56.30 23.31 -23.31
C PHE A 192 -56.46 21.92 -22.67
N GLY A 193 -56.92 21.80 -21.42
CA GLY A 193 -57.07 20.50 -20.74
C GLY A 193 -55.74 19.81 -20.42
N SER A 194 -55.82 18.67 -19.72
CA SER A 194 -54.65 17.88 -19.32
C SER A 194 -53.89 17.36 -20.56
N PRO A 195 -52.58 17.08 -20.44
CA PRO A 195 -51.80 16.52 -21.55
C PRO A 195 -52.42 15.26 -22.16
N LEU A 196 -53.03 14.40 -21.34
CA LEU A 196 -53.75 13.21 -21.80
C LEU A 196 -54.97 13.58 -22.65
N ALA A 197 -55.77 14.56 -22.20
CA ALA A 197 -56.95 15.00 -22.93
C ALA A 197 -56.60 15.57 -24.31
N ARG A 198 -55.46 16.27 -24.46
CA ARG A 198 -54.97 16.77 -25.76
C ARG A 198 -54.59 15.65 -26.72
N LEU A 199 -54.18 14.51 -26.18
CA LEU A 199 -53.91 13.29 -26.94
C LEU A 199 -55.19 12.46 -27.19
N GLY A 200 -56.37 12.94 -26.76
CA GLY A 200 -57.63 12.19 -26.83
C GLY A 200 -57.69 11.00 -25.87
N LEU A 201 -56.81 10.97 -24.86
CA LEU A 201 -56.74 9.93 -23.84
C LEU A 201 -57.43 10.40 -22.55
N PHE A 202 -58.15 9.49 -21.91
CA PHE A 202 -58.82 9.72 -20.62
C PHE A 202 -58.49 8.57 -19.67
N ILE A 203 -58.34 8.89 -18.39
CA ILE A 203 -58.25 7.88 -17.33
C ILE A 203 -59.67 7.37 -17.11
N LYS A 204 -59.85 6.05 -17.10
CA LYS A 204 -61.15 5.44 -16.83
C LYS A 204 -61.37 5.45 -15.33
N ASP A 205 -62.48 6.01 -14.89
CA ASP A 205 -62.87 5.98 -13.49
C ASP A 205 -63.33 4.54 -13.15
N ASP A 206 -62.49 3.77 -12.47
CA ASP A 206 -62.86 2.45 -11.93
C ASP A 206 -63.65 2.64 -10.62
N VAL A 207 -64.85 3.23 -10.71
CA VAL A 207 -65.83 3.31 -9.62
C VAL A 207 -67.08 2.52 -10.00
N GLU A 208 -67.52 1.67 -9.05
CA GLU A 208 -68.61 0.66 -9.10
C GLU A 208 -68.07 -0.73 -9.49
N ASP A 209 -67.88 -1.70 -8.58
CA ASP A 209 -68.92 -2.35 -7.76
C ASP A 209 -68.44 -2.76 -6.35
N GLU A 210 -68.95 -2.13 -5.29
CA GLU A 210 -69.16 -2.77 -3.98
C GLU A 210 -70.59 -2.47 -3.54
N GLU A 211 -71.53 -3.33 -3.97
CA GLU A 211 -72.88 -3.39 -3.43
C GLU A 211 -72.82 -3.86 -1.96
N ILE A 212 -72.86 -2.92 -1.02
CA ILE A 212 -73.12 -3.21 0.39
C ILE A 212 -74.61 -3.61 0.50
N LEU A 213 -74.91 -4.90 0.32
CA LEU A 213 -76.22 -5.46 0.63
C LEU A 213 -76.40 -5.57 2.15
N ASN A 214 -76.93 -4.50 2.75
CA ASN A 214 -77.57 -4.56 4.05
C ASN A 214 -79.03 -5.03 3.87
N VAL A 215 -79.26 -6.34 4.00
CA VAL A 215 -80.58 -7.00 4.12
C VAL A 215 -80.30 -8.31 4.86
N ASP A 216 -80.93 -8.73 5.94
CA ASP A 216 -81.90 -8.19 6.89
C ASP A 216 -81.72 -9.09 8.13
N GLY A 217 -82.06 -8.58 9.32
CA GLY A 217 -81.97 -9.36 10.54
C GLY A 217 -83.08 -10.39 10.60
N GLU A 218 -82.76 -11.66 10.86
CA GLU A 218 -83.71 -12.59 11.47
C GLU A 218 -82.96 -13.68 12.26
N GLU A 219 -83.59 -14.02 13.37
CA GLU A 219 -83.05 -14.67 14.56
C GLU A 219 -82.81 -16.17 14.36
N GLY A 220 -81.83 -16.73 15.07
CA GLY A 220 -81.58 -18.18 15.09
C GLY A 220 -80.68 -18.59 16.25
N GLU A 221 -81.31 -19.02 17.33
CA GLU A 221 -80.75 -19.45 18.62
C GLU A 221 -79.84 -20.71 18.56
N ILE A 222 -78.74 -20.63 19.33
CA ILE A 222 -78.16 -21.58 20.29
C ILE A 222 -77.75 -23.01 19.82
N LEU A 223 -76.49 -23.43 20.10
CA LEU A 223 -76.20 -24.44 21.12
C LEU A 223 -74.73 -24.41 21.57
N ILE A 224 -74.55 -24.42 22.89
CA ILE A 224 -73.30 -24.64 23.62
C ILE A 224 -72.95 -26.13 23.58
#